data_AF-A0AA91YRV9-F1
#
_entry.id   AF-A0AA91YRV9-F1
#
_cell.length_a   1.000
_cell.length_b   1.000
_cell.length_c   1.000
_cell.angle_alpha   90.00
_cell.angle_beta   90.00
_cell.angle_gamma   90.00
#
_symmetry.space_group_name_H-M   'P 1'
#
loop_
_entity.id
_entity.type
_entity.pdbx_description
1 polymer ?
#
loop_
_entity_poly.entity_id
_entity_poly.type
_entity_poly.pdbx_seq_one_letter_code
_entity_poly.pdbx_strand_id
1 'polypeptide(L)'
;MRAVYGTAYVDQLIDSRSYEAMAMLGAHMEAAAPAPDQPDLGLPPPLFVYLEALTWFAQSVRSGAWTYFEATPHPRQQAMRDNLLALDCDGWRERYVFGMDHWDDEASMAELDRWIDASEPEQESWLLQLLDTHRDRLKQLLCRAAHLHLSEPDA
;
A
#
# COMPACT_ATOMS: atom_id res chain seq x y z
N MET A 1 -6.60 -8.75 -18.42
CA MET A 1 -6.35 -7.56 -19.27
C MET A 1 -6.06 -6.41 -18.32
N ARG A 2 -4.82 -5.88 -18.31
CA ARG A 2 -4.42 -4.79 -17.40
C ARG A 2 -5.01 -3.47 -17.89
N ALA A 3 -5.78 -2.78 -17.06
CA ALA A 3 -6.29 -1.44 -17.38
C ALA A 3 -5.11 -0.48 -17.54
N VAL A 4 -5.16 0.37 -18.58
CA VAL A 4 -4.15 1.39 -18.86
C VAL A 4 -4.82 2.73 -18.73
N TYR A 5 -4.34 3.55 -17.79
CA TYR A 5 -4.92 4.85 -17.49
C TYR A 5 -4.13 5.99 -18.14
N GLY A 6 -4.80 7.10 -18.44
CA GLY A 6 -4.10 8.33 -18.82
C GLY A 6 -3.35 8.92 -17.62
N THR A 7 -2.18 9.51 -17.84
CA THR A 7 -1.40 10.15 -16.77
C THR A 7 -2.18 11.26 -16.07
N ALA A 8 -2.94 12.06 -16.82
CA ALA A 8 -3.80 13.11 -16.29
C ALA A 8 -4.91 12.58 -15.36
N TYR A 9 -5.43 11.37 -15.62
CA TYR A 9 -6.42 10.74 -14.75
C TYR A 9 -5.79 10.30 -13.42
N VAL A 10 -4.60 9.70 -13.47
CA VAL A 10 -3.86 9.34 -12.27
C VAL A 10 -3.49 10.59 -11.46
N ASP A 11 -3.05 11.66 -12.12
CA ASP A 11 -2.79 12.94 -11.46
C ASP A 11 -4.04 13.50 -10.78
N GLN A 12 -5.18 13.51 -11.47
CA GLN A 12 -6.45 13.96 -10.90
C GLN A 12 -6.83 13.17 -9.63
N LEU A 13 -6.61 11.85 -9.62
CA LEU A 13 -6.89 11.04 -8.44
C LEU A 13 -6.00 11.43 -7.27
N ILE A 14 -4.68 11.59 -7.49
CA ILE A 14 -3.74 11.99 -6.43
C ILE A 14 -4.08 13.41 -5.93
N ASP A 15 -4.34 14.35 -6.84
CA ASP A 15 -4.59 15.76 -6.53
C ASP A 15 -5.94 15.99 -5.83
N SER A 16 -6.89 15.05 -5.96
CA SER A 16 -8.17 15.15 -5.26
C SER A 16 -8.03 15.00 -3.75
N ARG A 17 -6.97 14.31 -3.29
CA ARG A 17 -6.67 14.02 -1.88
C ARG A 17 -7.83 13.41 -1.09
N SER A 18 -8.81 12.82 -1.77
CA SER A 18 -9.95 12.19 -1.11
C SER A 18 -9.63 10.75 -0.74
N TYR A 19 -10.20 10.28 0.36
CA TYR A 19 -10.09 8.87 0.76
C TYR A 19 -10.61 7.92 -0.32
N GLU A 20 -11.70 8.29 -1.02
CA GLU A 20 -12.22 7.52 -2.15
C GLU A 20 -11.19 7.37 -3.28
N ALA A 21 -10.48 8.43 -3.63
CA ALA A 21 -9.44 8.38 -4.65
C ALA A 21 -8.23 7.56 -4.19
N MET A 22 -7.86 7.63 -2.91
CA MET A 22 -6.83 6.76 -2.32
C MET A 22 -7.21 5.28 -2.44
N ALA A 23 -8.43 4.92 -2.05
CA ALA A 23 -8.98 3.57 -2.19
C ALA A 23 -9.01 3.11 -3.65
N MET A 24 -9.43 3.98 -4.57
CA MET A 24 -9.47 3.69 -6.01
C MET A 24 -8.08 3.43 -6.58
N LEU A 25 -7.09 4.26 -6.21
CA LEU A 25 -5.69 4.05 -6.59
C LEU A 25 -5.14 2.73 -6.03
N GLY A 26 -5.43 2.40 -4.77
CA GLY A 26 -5.06 1.12 -4.16
C GLY A 26 -5.60 -0.07 -4.96
N ALA A 27 -6.90 -0.08 -5.26
CA ALA A 27 -7.51 -1.13 -6.07
C ALA A 27 -6.89 -1.25 -7.48
N HIS A 28 -6.53 -0.11 -8.10
CA HIS A 28 -5.85 -0.11 -9.39
C HIS A 28 -4.41 -0.64 -9.30
N MET A 29 -3.67 -0.31 -8.23
CA MET A 29 -2.33 -0.84 -7.99
C MET A 29 -2.37 -2.37 -7.80
N GLU A 30 -3.28 -2.86 -6.96
CA GLU A 30 -3.45 -4.30 -6.71
C GLU A 30 -3.79 -5.06 -8.00
N ALA A 31 -4.75 -4.56 -8.78
CA ALA A 31 -5.11 -5.17 -10.06
C ALA A 31 -3.98 -5.11 -11.12
N ALA A 32 -3.03 -4.18 -10.95
CA ALA A 32 -1.87 -4.00 -11.82
C ALA A 32 -0.58 -4.66 -11.28
N ALA A 33 -0.64 -5.34 -10.14
CA ALA A 33 0.48 -6.01 -9.51
C ALA A 33 1.20 -6.96 -10.50
N PRO A 34 2.52 -6.84 -10.70
CA PRO A 34 3.26 -7.69 -11.64
C PRO A 34 3.33 -9.15 -11.21
N ALA A 35 3.34 -9.43 -9.91
CA ALA A 35 3.51 -10.77 -9.36
C ALA A 35 2.58 -10.96 -8.13
N PRO A 36 1.26 -11.07 -8.33
CA PRO A 36 0.28 -11.08 -7.23
C PRO A 36 0.45 -12.24 -6.24
N ASP A 37 1.11 -13.32 -6.65
CA ASP A 37 1.41 -14.47 -5.80
C ASP A 37 2.67 -14.28 -4.93
N GLN A 38 3.44 -13.21 -5.16
CA GLN A 38 4.58 -12.86 -4.31
C GLN A 38 4.12 -12.06 -3.07
N PRO A 39 4.85 -12.15 -1.94
CA PRO A 39 4.50 -11.44 -0.72
C PRO A 39 4.27 -9.94 -0.90
N ASP A 40 5.14 -9.28 -1.66
CA ASP A 40 5.12 -7.85 -1.98
C ASP A 40 4.38 -7.51 -3.30
N LEU A 41 3.69 -8.51 -3.88
CA LEU A 41 2.95 -8.40 -5.14
C LEU A 41 3.83 -8.07 -6.37
N GLY A 42 5.17 -8.12 -6.22
CA GLY A 42 6.12 -7.62 -7.21
C GLY A 42 6.03 -6.10 -7.41
N LEU A 43 5.46 -5.37 -6.45
CA LEU A 43 5.35 -3.92 -6.48
C LEU A 43 6.65 -3.27 -5.95
N PRO A 44 7.02 -2.08 -6.45
CA PRO A 44 8.08 -1.29 -5.82
C PRO A 44 7.74 -1.00 -4.34
N PRO A 45 8.75 -0.98 -3.43
CA PRO A 45 8.54 -0.81 -1.98
C PRO A 45 7.51 0.23 -1.56
N PRO A 46 7.54 1.49 -2.05
CA PRO A 46 6.56 2.48 -1.60
C PRO A 46 5.12 2.22 -2.09
N LEU A 47 4.94 1.56 -3.24
CA LEU A 47 3.61 1.25 -3.75
C LEU A 47 3.01 0.05 -3.01
N PHE A 48 3.85 -0.93 -2.68
CA PHE A 48 3.45 -2.03 -1.80
C PHE A 48 3.07 -1.51 -0.41
N VAL A 49 3.92 -0.70 0.22
CA VAL A 49 3.66 -0.12 1.55
C VAL A 49 2.38 0.71 1.56
N TYR A 50 2.16 1.54 0.53
CA TYR A 50 0.91 2.28 0.39
C TYR A 50 -0.32 1.36 0.37
N LEU A 51 -0.31 0.34 -0.50
CA LEU A 51 -1.44 -0.58 -0.67
C LEU A 51 -1.71 -1.38 0.61
N GLU A 52 -0.64 -1.92 1.20
CA GLU A 52 -0.73 -2.78 2.36
C GLU A 52 -1.14 -2.00 3.61
N ALA A 53 -0.62 -0.78 3.79
CA ALA A 53 -1.05 0.10 4.87
C ALA A 53 -2.51 0.52 4.73
N LEU A 54 -2.96 0.87 3.53
CA LEU A 54 -4.36 1.19 3.27
C LEU A 54 -5.29 0.02 3.63
N THR A 55 -4.87 -1.21 3.31
CA THR A 55 -5.61 -2.43 3.68
C THR A 55 -5.63 -2.64 5.18
N TRP A 56 -4.48 -2.48 5.84
CA TRP A 56 -4.36 -2.58 7.29
C TRP A 56 -5.29 -1.61 8.01
N PHE A 57 -5.25 -0.32 7.67
CA PHE A 57 -6.11 0.70 8.30
C PHE A 57 -7.59 0.45 8.01
N ALA A 58 -7.96 0.15 6.76
CA ALA A 58 -9.35 -0.09 6.39
C ALA A 58 -9.97 -1.31 7.10
N GLN A 59 -9.21 -2.39 7.27
CA GLN A 59 -9.66 -3.56 8.05
C GLN A 59 -9.74 -3.23 9.55
N SER A 60 -8.77 -2.47 10.06
CA SER A 60 -8.72 -2.08 11.47
C SER A 60 -9.94 -1.24 11.87
N VAL A 61 -10.29 -0.23 11.09
CA VAL A 61 -11.48 0.62 11.34
C VAL A 61 -12.79 -0.20 11.25
N ARG A 62 -12.86 -1.19 10.36
CA ARG A 62 -14.09 -1.95 10.13
C ARG A 62 -14.32 -3.04 11.18
N SER A 63 -13.27 -3.70 11.65
CA SER A 63 -13.42 -4.94 12.43
C SER A 63 -12.33 -5.15 13.50
N GLY A 64 -11.50 -4.13 13.75
CA GLY A 64 -10.33 -4.20 14.62
C GLY A 64 -9.10 -4.71 13.88
N ALA A 65 -7.91 -4.27 14.30
CA ALA A 65 -6.63 -4.54 13.64
C ALA A 65 -6.25 -6.02 13.61
N TRP A 66 -6.74 -6.81 14.56
CA TRP A 66 -6.53 -8.27 14.58
C TRP A 66 -7.01 -8.96 13.30
N THR A 67 -8.10 -8.48 12.69
CA THR A 67 -8.65 -9.06 11.45
C THR A 67 -7.68 -8.94 10.28
N TYR A 68 -6.88 -7.87 10.25
CA TYR A 68 -5.85 -7.71 9.24
C TYR A 68 -4.74 -8.75 9.45
N PHE A 69 -4.20 -8.87 10.66
CA PHE A 69 -3.10 -9.79 10.94
C PHE A 69 -3.51 -11.26 10.85
N GLU A 70 -4.74 -11.59 11.24
CA GLU A 70 -5.30 -12.94 11.08
C GLU A 70 -5.45 -13.31 9.60
N ALA A 71 -5.94 -12.39 8.76
CA ALA A 71 -6.20 -12.67 7.36
C ALA A 71 -4.96 -12.58 6.45
N THR A 72 -3.93 -11.85 6.87
CA THR A 72 -2.74 -11.59 6.05
C THR A 72 -1.69 -12.70 6.24
N PRO A 73 -1.25 -13.38 5.18
CA PRO A 73 -0.22 -14.42 5.32
C PRO A 73 1.08 -13.86 5.90
N HIS A 74 1.71 -14.62 6.81
CA HIS A 74 2.93 -14.19 7.50
C HIS A 74 4.06 -13.70 6.55
N PRO A 75 4.32 -14.32 5.38
CA PRO A 75 5.31 -13.79 4.43
C PRO A 75 5.00 -12.37 3.93
N ARG A 76 3.72 -12.03 3.73
CA ARG A 76 3.30 -10.68 3.33
C ARG A 76 3.49 -9.69 4.48
N GLN A 77 3.23 -10.12 5.72
CA GLN A 77 3.50 -9.31 6.90
C GLN A 77 4.99 -8.99 7.05
N GLN A 78 5.86 -9.99 6.83
CA GLN A 78 7.31 -9.79 6.82
C GLN A 78 7.75 -8.83 5.72
N ALA A 79 7.19 -8.96 4.51
CA ALA A 79 7.46 -8.02 3.43
C ALA A 79 7.06 -6.59 3.80
N MET A 80 5.91 -6.38 4.46
CA MET A 80 5.48 -5.05 4.90
C MET A 80 6.45 -4.45 5.92
N ARG A 81 6.81 -5.21 6.96
CA ARG A 81 7.82 -4.80 7.94
C ARG A 81 9.15 -4.39 7.28
N ASP A 82 9.65 -5.21 6.36
CA ASP A 82 10.96 -4.99 5.74
C ASP A 82 10.93 -3.78 4.79
N ASN A 83 9.82 -3.55 4.09
CA ASN A 83 9.65 -2.37 3.26
C ASN A 83 9.44 -1.09 4.08
N LEU A 84 8.73 -1.15 5.23
CA LEU A 84 8.65 -0.02 6.15
C LEU A 84 10.03 0.37 6.70
N LEU A 85 10.88 -0.63 6.99
CA LEU A 85 12.28 -0.40 7.38
C LEU A 85 13.08 0.25 6.24
N ALA A 86 12.97 -0.27 5.02
CA ALA A 86 13.71 0.26 3.87
C ALA A 86 13.29 1.68 3.45
N LEU A 87 12.12 2.14 3.87
CA LEU A 87 11.60 3.49 3.65
C LEU A 87 11.80 4.42 4.86
N ASP A 88 12.55 4.00 5.88
CA ASP A 88 12.79 4.75 7.12
C ASP A 88 11.48 5.19 7.83
N CYS A 89 10.43 4.36 7.73
CA CYS A 89 9.10 4.61 8.31
C CYS A 89 8.99 4.01 9.73
N ASP A 90 9.95 4.30 10.61
CA ASP A 90 10.11 3.60 11.90
C ASP A 90 8.87 3.66 12.80
N GLY A 91 8.19 4.81 12.89
CA GLY A 91 6.99 4.95 13.73
C GLY A 91 5.84 4.04 13.30
N TRP A 92 5.62 3.90 11.99
CA TRP A 92 4.63 2.98 11.44
C TRP A 92 5.09 1.53 11.59
N ARG A 93 6.38 1.27 11.38
CA ARG A 93 6.99 -0.06 11.52
C ARG A 93 6.83 -0.61 12.94
N GLU A 94 7.12 0.19 13.95
CA GLU A 94 7.03 -0.24 15.36
C GLU A 94 5.61 -0.71 15.71
N ARG A 95 4.60 0.03 15.27
CA ARG A 95 3.18 -0.32 15.50
C ARG A 95 2.72 -1.52 14.67
N TYR A 96 3.21 -1.62 13.45
CA TYR A 96 2.97 -2.78 12.60
C TYR A 96 3.57 -4.05 13.20
N VAL A 97 4.82 -4.01 13.66
CA VAL A 97 5.51 -5.14 14.32
C VAL A 97 4.80 -5.51 15.62
N PHE A 98 4.38 -4.52 16.41
CA PHE A 98 3.58 -4.77 17.61
C PHE A 98 2.30 -5.57 17.28
N GLY A 99 1.55 -5.17 16.25
CA GLY A 99 0.37 -5.94 15.82
C GLY A 99 0.73 -7.34 15.29
N MET A 100 1.82 -7.46 14.53
CA MET A 100 2.31 -8.75 14.02
C MET A 100 2.64 -9.73 15.15
N ASP A 101 3.22 -9.25 16.25
CA ASP A 101 3.69 -10.07 17.37
C ASP A 101 2.58 -10.36 18.41
N HIS A 102 1.49 -9.59 18.41
CA HIS A 102 0.46 -9.62 19.46
C HIS A 102 -0.99 -9.73 18.96
N TRP A 103 -1.22 -10.09 17.70
CA TRP A 103 -2.57 -10.13 17.12
C TRP A 103 -3.54 -11.09 17.82
N ASP A 104 -3.03 -12.07 18.57
CA ASP A 104 -3.79 -13.03 19.36
C ASP A 104 -4.04 -12.59 20.81
N ASP A 105 -3.48 -11.46 21.24
CA ASP A 105 -3.69 -10.87 22.57
C ASP A 105 -4.70 -9.71 22.51
N GLU A 106 -5.88 -9.93 23.10
CA GLU A 106 -6.99 -8.97 23.08
C GLU A 106 -6.60 -7.59 23.66
N ALA A 107 -5.82 -7.56 24.75
CA ALA A 107 -5.45 -6.31 25.40
C ALA A 107 -4.50 -5.47 24.53
N SER A 108 -3.51 -6.12 23.91
CA SER A 108 -2.57 -5.51 22.97
C SER A 108 -3.30 -5.00 21.73
N MET A 109 -4.22 -5.78 21.17
CA MET A 109 -4.97 -5.35 20.00
C MET A 109 -5.93 -4.21 20.29
N ALA A 110 -6.53 -4.17 21.49
CA ALA A 110 -7.27 -3.00 21.93
C ALA A 110 -6.40 -1.75 22.10
N GLU A 111 -5.11 -1.88 22.46
CA GLU A 111 -4.15 -0.76 22.44
C GLU A 111 -3.89 -0.29 21.01
N LEU A 112 -3.64 -1.23 20.10
CA LEU A 112 -3.35 -0.90 18.71
C LEU A 112 -4.55 -0.22 18.03
N ASP A 113 -5.76 -0.70 18.25
CA ASP A 113 -6.99 -0.11 17.73
C ASP A 113 -7.14 1.35 18.20
N ARG A 114 -6.96 1.61 19.50
CA ARG A 114 -6.99 2.99 20.03
C ARG A 114 -5.94 3.89 19.39
N TRP A 115 -4.76 3.35 19.12
CA TRP A 115 -3.70 4.09 18.46
C TRP A 115 -4.03 4.37 16.98
N ILE A 116 -4.63 3.41 16.26
CA ILE A 116 -5.11 3.61 14.89
C ILE A 116 -6.19 4.69 14.86
N ASP A 117 -7.20 4.60 15.71
CA ASP A 117 -8.28 5.60 15.77
C ASP A 117 -7.73 7.01 16.06
N ALA A 118 -6.76 7.11 16.98
CA ALA A 118 -6.16 8.39 17.35
C ALA A 118 -5.21 8.96 16.29
N SER A 119 -4.76 8.16 15.32
CA SER A 119 -3.78 8.56 14.30
C SER A 119 -4.37 8.68 12.90
N GLU A 120 -5.70 8.63 12.74
CA GLU A 120 -6.38 8.73 11.43
C GLU A 120 -5.90 9.95 10.59
N PRO A 121 -5.77 11.18 11.12
CA PRO A 121 -5.27 12.31 10.35
C PRO A 121 -3.82 12.12 9.86
N GLU A 122 -2.96 11.53 10.70
CA GLU A 122 -1.57 11.23 10.36
C GLU A 122 -1.47 10.12 9.32
N GLN A 123 -2.35 9.11 9.38
CA GLN A 123 -2.43 8.02 8.41
C GLN A 123 -2.76 8.55 7.02
N GLU A 124 -3.83 9.35 6.91
CA GLU A 124 -4.25 9.94 5.63
C GLU A 124 -3.16 10.84 5.05
N SER A 125 -2.59 11.71 5.88
CA SER A 125 -1.50 12.60 5.47
C SER A 125 -0.29 11.82 4.96
N TRP A 126 0.10 10.75 5.67
CA TRP A 126 1.23 9.90 5.29
C TRP A 126 0.98 9.12 3.99
N LEU A 127 -0.20 8.53 3.82
CA LEU A 127 -0.59 7.83 2.59
C LEU A 127 -0.59 8.79 1.38
N LEU A 128 -1.12 10.00 1.55
CA LEU A 128 -1.07 11.03 0.51
C LEU A 128 0.37 11.44 0.19
N GLN A 129 1.23 11.57 1.20
CA GLN A 129 2.65 11.87 1.00
C GLN A 129 3.37 10.76 0.22
N LEU A 130 3.06 9.49 0.48
CA LEU A 130 3.60 8.36 -0.29
C LEU A 130 3.18 8.46 -1.77
N LEU A 131 1.91 8.76 -2.05
CA LEU A 131 1.43 8.96 -3.41
C LEU A 131 2.12 10.14 -4.11
N ASP A 132 2.23 11.28 -3.43
CA ASP A 132 2.85 12.48 -3.99
C ASP A 132 4.34 12.25 -4.27
N THR A 133 5.07 11.66 -3.31
CA THR A 133 6.52 11.39 -3.41
C THR A 133 6.84 10.38 -4.51
N HIS A 134 5.96 9.40 -4.72
CA HIS A 134 6.16 8.30 -5.67
C HIS A 134 5.21 8.33 -6.87
N ARG A 135 4.67 9.51 -7.17
CA ARG A 135 3.75 9.77 -8.28
C ARG A 135 4.21 9.20 -9.61
N ASP A 136 5.49 9.38 -9.95
CA ASP A 136 6.05 8.87 -11.20
C ASP A 136 6.09 7.33 -11.25
N ARG A 137 6.41 6.67 -10.12
CA ARG A 137 6.38 5.21 -10.02
C ARG A 137 4.95 4.68 -10.16
N LEU A 138 3.98 5.36 -9.57
CA LEU A 138 2.57 5.02 -9.71
C LEU A 138 2.11 5.14 -11.18
N LYS A 139 2.49 6.23 -11.86
CA LYS A 139 2.20 6.39 -13.31
C LYS A 139 2.88 5.32 -14.15
N GLN A 140 4.13 4.96 -13.86
CA GLN A 140 4.82 3.86 -14.55
C GLN A 140 4.06 2.54 -14.39
N LEU A 141 3.49 2.29 -13.20
CA LEU A 141 2.66 1.12 -12.95
C LEU A 141 1.32 1.18 -13.72
N LEU A 142 0.62 2.31 -13.72
CA LEU A 142 -0.78 2.37 -14.17
C LEU A 142 -0.99 2.84 -15.63
N CYS A 143 -0.03 3.57 -16.21
CA CYS A 143 -0.26 4.31 -17.47
C CYS A 143 0.39 3.69 -18.72
N ARG A 144 1.09 2.55 -18.60
CA ARG A 144 2.08 2.03 -19.58
C ARG A 144 3.26 3.00 -19.81
N ALA A 145 4.47 2.46 -19.75
CA ALA A 145 5.58 3.03 -20.51
C ALA A 145 5.31 2.77 -22.00
N ALA A 146 5.19 3.82 -22.81
CA ALA A 146 5.03 3.69 -24.27
C ALA A 146 6.29 3.19 -25.01
N HIS A 147 7.20 2.47 -24.35
CA HIS A 147 8.42 1.98 -24.97
C HIS A 147 8.79 0.58 -24.48
N LEU A 148 8.32 -0.43 -25.21
CA LEU A 148 9.04 -1.68 -25.50
C LEU A 148 8.50 -2.27 -26.82
N HIS A 149 8.50 -1.43 -27.87
CA HIS A 149 8.72 -1.88 -29.23
C HIS A 149 9.99 -1.18 -29.71
N LEU A 150 11.15 -1.65 -29.22
CA LEU A 150 12.32 -1.64 -30.07
C LEU A 150 12.25 -2.97 -30.80
N SER A 151 11.71 -2.90 -32.01
CA SER A 151 11.95 -3.86 -33.05
C SER A 151 13.43 -4.22 -33.03
N GLU A 152 13.77 -5.48 -32.79
CA GLU A 152 14.98 -6.02 -33.41
C GLU A 152 14.74 -5.90 -34.93
N PRO A 153 15.55 -5.15 -35.68
CA PRO A 153 15.61 -5.36 -37.10
C PRO A 153 16.32 -6.69 -37.31
N ASP A 154 15.63 -7.63 -37.95
CA ASP A 154 16.25 -8.78 -38.59
C ASP A 154 17.47 -8.31 -39.41
N ALA A 155 18.65 -8.84 -39.06
CA ALA A 155 19.82 -8.88 -39.93
C ALA A 155 20.70 -10.08 -39.53
#